data_AF-A0A3N9PHS9-F1
#
_entry.id   AF-A0A3N9PHS9-F1
#
_cell.length_a   1.000
_cell.length_b   1.000
_cell.length_c   1.000
_cell.angle_alpha   90.00
_cell.angle_beta   90.00
_cell.angle_gamma   90.00
#
_symmetry.space_group_name_H-M   'P 1'
#
loop_
_entity.id
_entity.type
_entity.pdbx_description
1 polymer ?
#
loop_
_entity_poly.entity_id
_entity_poly.type
_entity_poly.pdbx_seq_one_letter_code
_entity_poly.pdbx_strand_id
1 'polypeptide(L)'
;MNKIKKNNSISGRAPIHPLSLSFNSKALRDDYSRNHVQQSLKLARLGLILGLVLYILYSFLDRNMVPETASRIFIIRITECLFFLMVFSLTFNRLIYRYYQLLMSLLAFAAGMGIIWMILISDTPGGIHYYAGLILVIMYAHGVLRIRFIYASLTTWIIILLYELYIFINSNMPTVIALNNTFFLTSANLLGMFSSYGLEYYMRTVFWQKRALNEKSAQLMEEHNRKSNELEAVRQIQLAMLPQRIPVHPEIELSVSMKTASEIGGDYYDFHVSEDGTLTFAVGDATGHGAQAGAMVTATKFLFSNYAPHQDIVEFLEGASRALIQMRLPRLYMTLAIGRIKDSILEIAGAGLPPLLIFRENTGIVEEIPLKGIPLGGYGSEFYQKRMVNLSGGDSLVLMTDGFP
;
A
#
# COMPACT_ATOMS: atom_id res chain seq x y z
N MET A 1 -15.71 -13.77 24.40
CA MET A 1 -14.59 -13.47 23.47
C MET A 1 -14.57 -11.98 23.10
N ASN A 2 -14.61 -11.10 24.11
CA ASN A 2 -14.72 -9.65 23.96
C ASN A 2 -13.79 -8.98 24.97
N LYS A 3 -12.58 -8.61 24.53
CA LYS A 3 -11.63 -7.66 25.16
C LYS A 3 -10.33 -7.77 24.37
N ILE A 4 -10.12 -6.88 23.40
CA ILE A 4 -8.84 -6.27 22.92
C ILE A 4 -9.24 -5.47 21.67
N LYS A 5 -9.86 -4.30 21.86
CA LYS A 5 -9.82 -3.19 20.90
C LYS A 5 -9.83 -1.91 21.74
N LYS A 6 -8.73 -1.69 22.48
CA LYS A 6 -8.42 -0.34 22.94
C LYS A 6 -7.76 0.35 21.75
N ASN A 7 -8.54 1.22 21.11
CA ASN A 7 -8.06 2.26 20.20
C ASN A 7 -6.93 3.02 20.90
N ASN A 8 -5.69 2.60 20.66
CA ASN A 8 -4.56 3.51 20.70
C ASN A 8 -4.31 3.88 19.24
N SER A 9 -5.06 4.86 18.72
CA SER A 9 -4.65 5.47 17.47
C SER A 9 -3.20 5.94 17.67
N ILE A 10 -2.29 5.48 16.81
CA ILE A 10 -0.92 5.98 16.75
C ILE A 10 -0.99 7.41 16.19
N SER A 11 -1.53 8.33 16.98
CA SER A 11 -1.76 9.73 16.64
C SER A 11 -1.17 10.59 17.75
N GLY A 12 0.08 10.99 17.57
CA GLY A 12 0.82 11.78 18.55
C GLY A 12 2.33 11.71 18.34
N ARG A 13 3.06 12.56 19.07
CA ARG A 13 4.53 12.49 19.15
C ARG A 13 4.95 11.10 19.62
N ALA A 14 6.06 10.60 19.08
CA ALA A 14 6.59 9.30 19.47
C ALA A 14 6.83 9.25 21.00
N PRO A 15 6.38 8.21 21.72
CA PRO A 15 6.48 8.11 23.19
C PRO A 15 7.89 7.71 23.59
N ILE A 16 8.83 8.63 23.39
CA ILE A 16 10.27 8.48 23.56
C ILE A 16 10.70 9.28 24.79
N HIS A 17 11.47 8.65 25.68
CA HIS A 17 12.09 9.33 26.81
C HIS A 17 13.22 10.26 26.32
N PRO A 18 13.31 11.53 26.76
CA PRO A 18 14.23 12.51 26.18
C PRO A 18 15.71 12.14 26.34
N LEU A 19 16.13 11.63 27.50
CA LEU A 19 17.56 11.32 27.74
C LEU A 19 18.00 9.97 27.18
N SER A 20 17.25 8.91 27.44
CA SER A 20 17.62 7.55 27.01
C SER A 20 17.18 7.21 25.59
N LEU A 21 16.33 8.05 24.99
CA LEU A 21 15.64 7.78 23.73
C LEU A 21 14.84 6.48 23.73
N SER A 22 14.62 5.83 24.87
CA SER A 22 13.89 4.57 24.92
C SER A 22 12.38 4.80 24.76
N PHE A 23 11.69 3.90 24.05
CA PHE A 23 10.23 3.87 24.07
C PHE A 23 9.71 3.47 25.46
N ASN A 24 8.59 4.07 25.88
CA ASN A 24 8.00 3.82 27.21
C ASN A 24 7.51 2.37 27.38
N SER A 25 7.02 1.74 26.32
CA SER A 25 6.54 0.35 26.35
C SER A 25 7.66 -0.65 26.08
N LYS A 26 7.72 -1.74 26.86
CA LYS A 26 8.65 -2.87 26.63
C LYS A 26 8.47 -3.49 25.23
N ALA A 27 7.23 -3.71 24.81
CA ALA A 27 6.94 -4.29 23.50
C ALA A 27 7.46 -3.42 22.34
N LEU A 28 7.32 -2.09 22.45
CA LEU A 28 7.86 -1.14 21.47
C LEU A 28 9.39 -1.12 21.48
N ARG A 29 10.02 -1.24 22.66
CA ARG A 29 11.49 -1.32 22.77
C ARG A 29 12.03 -2.58 22.08
N ASP A 30 11.41 -3.73 22.32
CA ASP A 30 11.83 -5.01 21.75
C ASP A 30 11.63 -5.04 20.22
N ASP A 31 10.51 -4.51 19.75
CA ASP A 31 10.20 -4.41 18.33
C ASP A 31 11.16 -3.45 17.59
N TYR A 32 11.35 -2.25 18.14
CA TYR A 32 12.35 -1.31 17.62
C TYR A 32 13.75 -1.92 17.62
N SER A 33 14.12 -2.68 18.66
CA SER A 33 15.45 -3.30 18.75
C SER A 33 15.73 -4.23 17.57
N ARG A 34 14.76 -5.08 17.22
CA ARG A 34 14.88 -5.98 16.06
C ARG A 34 14.92 -5.20 14.75
N ASN A 35 14.03 -4.23 14.60
CA ASN A 35 13.96 -3.40 13.39
C ASN A 35 15.24 -2.58 13.16
N HIS A 36 15.77 -1.96 14.22
CA HIS A 36 17.02 -1.20 14.22
C HIS A 36 18.19 -2.02 13.70
N VAL A 37 18.38 -3.24 14.24
CA VAL A 37 19.46 -4.12 13.79
C VAL A 37 19.27 -4.49 12.33
N GLN A 38 18.06 -4.89 11.93
CA GLN A 38 17.78 -5.26 10.54
C GLN A 38 18.08 -4.14 9.54
N GLN A 39 17.74 -2.90 9.86
CA GLN A 39 18.04 -1.74 9.01
C GLN A 39 19.52 -1.34 9.05
N SER A 40 20.18 -1.50 10.20
CA SER A 40 21.56 -1.07 10.41
C SER A 40 22.59 -2.01 9.81
N LEU A 41 22.31 -3.32 9.71
CA LEU A 41 23.30 -4.34 9.34
C LEU A 41 24.04 -4.07 8.03
N LYS A 42 23.34 -3.59 6.97
CA LYS A 42 23.99 -3.30 5.68
C LYS A 42 25.04 -2.20 5.81
N LEU A 43 24.67 -1.08 6.41
CA LEU A 43 25.57 0.06 6.62
C LEU A 43 26.67 -0.27 7.62
N ALA A 44 26.36 -1.03 8.67
CA ALA A 44 27.35 -1.48 9.64
C ALA A 44 28.40 -2.40 9.00
N ARG A 45 28.01 -3.34 8.13
CA ARG A 45 28.97 -4.19 7.39
C ARG A 45 29.88 -3.39 6.48
N LEU A 46 29.33 -2.43 5.73
CA LEU A 46 30.14 -1.51 4.93
C LEU A 46 31.09 -0.69 5.81
N GLY A 47 30.59 -0.24 6.96
CA GLY A 47 31.37 0.45 7.98
C GLY A 47 32.52 -0.38 8.54
N LEU A 48 32.30 -1.68 8.80
CA LEU A 48 33.34 -2.61 9.26
C LEU A 48 34.42 -2.81 8.20
N ILE A 49 34.04 -2.96 6.93
CA ILE A 49 34.99 -3.07 5.81
C ILE A 49 35.80 -1.78 5.69
N LEU A 50 35.13 -0.62 5.71
CA LEU A 50 35.80 0.68 5.66
C LEU A 50 36.78 0.87 6.83
N GLY A 51 36.35 0.52 8.04
CA GLY A 51 37.18 0.57 9.24
C GLY A 51 38.42 -0.31 9.09
N LEU A 52 38.26 -1.55 8.64
CA LEU A 52 39.36 -2.49 8.40
C LEU A 52 40.35 -1.95 7.36
N VAL A 53 39.86 -1.42 6.22
CA VAL A 53 40.70 -0.86 5.16
C VAL A 53 41.50 0.34 5.67
N LEU A 54 40.83 1.30 6.33
CA LEU A 54 41.52 2.46 6.91
C LEU A 54 42.58 2.03 7.92
N TYR A 55 42.26 1.06 8.78
CA TYR A 55 43.19 0.58 9.80
C TYR A 55 44.44 -0.09 9.21
N ILE A 56 44.30 -0.82 8.10
CA ILE A 56 45.41 -1.39 7.33
C ILE A 56 46.24 -0.29 6.66
N LEU A 57 45.58 0.70 6.03
CA LEU A 57 46.27 1.81 5.37
C LEU A 57 47.15 2.61 6.33
N TYR A 58 46.67 2.84 7.56
CA TYR A 58 47.47 3.49 8.60
C TYR A 58 48.75 2.72 8.97
N SER A 59 48.79 1.40 8.80
CA SER A 59 50.01 0.62 9.06
C SER A 59 51.19 1.04 8.18
N PHE A 60 50.95 1.54 6.97
CA PHE A 60 52.01 2.06 6.09
C PHE A 60 52.55 3.39 6.61
N LEU A 61 51.67 4.19 7.21
CA LEU A 61 52.00 5.50 7.76
C LEU A 61 52.81 5.36 9.05
N ASP A 62 52.51 4.37 9.89
CA ASP A 62 53.26 4.08 11.12
C ASP A 62 54.76 3.82 10.85
N ARG A 63 55.09 3.12 9.74
CA ARG A 63 56.48 2.85 9.35
C ARG A 63 57.28 4.12 9.08
N ASN A 64 56.62 5.19 8.66
CA ASN A 64 57.25 6.49 8.41
C ASN A 64 57.28 7.35 9.68
N MET A 65 56.25 7.30 10.52
CA MET A 65 56.14 8.16 11.70
C MET A 65 56.94 7.66 12.90
N VAL A 66 56.99 6.35 13.11
CA VAL A 66 57.62 5.70 14.27
C VAL A 66 58.35 4.42 13.83
N PRO A 67 59.41 4.56 13.01
CA PRO A 67 60.10 3.41 12.41
C PRO A 67 60.66 2.43 13.46
N GLU A 68 61.11 2.93 14.61
CA GLU A 68 61.74 2.13 15.67
C GLU A 68 60.76 1.15 16.35
N THR A 69 59.50 1.55 16.50
CA THR A 69 58.46 0.76 17.19
C THR A 69 57.42 0.17 16.24
N ALA A 70 57.54 0.44 14.93
CA ALA A 70 56.61 0.02 13.88
C ALA A 70 56.29 -1.48 13.90
N SER A 71 57.28 -2.34 14.18
CA SER A 71 57.09 -3.80 14.25
C SER A 71 56.18 -4.21 15.42
N ARG A 72 56.28 -3.53 16.57
CA ARG A 72 55.42 -3.79 17.74
C ARG A 72 54.00 -3.27 17.48
N ILE A 73 53.89 -2.10 16.89
CA ILE A 73 52.62 -1.50 16.48
C ILE A 73 51.88 -2.39 15.46
N PHE A 74 52.61 -2.98 14.52
CA PHE A 74 52.05 -3.90 13.54
C PHE A 74 51.35 -5.12 14.18
N ILE A 75 51.91 -5.64 15.28
CA ILE A 75 51.29 -6.76 16.04
C ILE A 75 49.98 -6.31 16.68
N ILE A 76 49.93 -5.11 17.26
CA ILE A 76 48.69 -4.52 17.79
C ILE A 76 47.65 -4.44 16.67
N ARG A 77 48.05 -3.95 15.48
CA ARG A 77 47.12 -3.83 14.36
C ARG A 77 46.57 -5.15 13.85
N ILE A 78 47.41 -6.17 13.70
CA ILE A 78 46.95 -7.49 13.27
C ILE A 78 45.91 -8.04 14.26
N THR A 79 46.16 -7.88 15.55
CA THR A 79 45.26 -8.35 16.61
C THR A 79 43.89 -7.67 16.50
N GLU A 80 43.87 -6.35 16.32
CA GLU A 80 42.63 -5.60 16.08
C GLU A 80 41.94 -6.00 14.77
N CYS A 81 42.68 -6.17 13.68
CA CYS A 81 42.12 -6.62 12.41
C CYS A 81 41.43 -8.01 12.52
N LEU A 82 42.02 -8.94 13.27
CA LEU A 82 41.40 -10.25 13.53
C LEU A 82 40.10 -10.10 14.33
N PHE A 83 40.06 -9.19 15.31
CA PHE A 83 38.85 -8.89 16.06
C PHE A 83 37.75 -8.26 15.17
N PHE A 84 38.13 -7.32 14.28
CA PHE A 84 37.24 -6.77 13.25
C PHE A 84 36.64 -7.87 12.36
N LEU A 85 37.47 -8.79 11.86
CA LEU A 85 37.02 -9.90 11.02
C LEU A 85 36.08 -10.86 11.78
N MET A 86 36.37 -11.12 13.05
CA MET A 86 35.49 -11.93 13.91
C MET A 86 34.11 -11.25 14.07
N VAL A 87 34.07 -9.96 14.42
CA VAL A 87 32.82 -9.20 14.56
C VAL A 87 32.08 -9.13 13.23
N PHE A 88 32.79 -8.91 12.11
CA PHE A 88 32.21 -8.93 10.77
C PHE A 88 31.53 -10.26 10.44
N SER A 89 32.19 -11.39 10.70
CA SER A 89 31.63 -12.73 10.52
C SER A 89 30.36 -12.94 11.36
N LEU A 90 30.40 -12.51 12.63
CA LEU A 90 29.24 -12.59 13.52
C LEU A 90 28.03 -11.77 13.02
N THR A 91 28.23 -10.74 12.17
CA THR A 91 27.10 -9.98 11.61
C THR A 91 26.20 -10.79 10.67
N PHE A 92 26.67 -11.94 10.17
CA PHE A 92 25.87 -12.85 9.34
C PHE A 92 25.12 -13.91 10.17
N ASN A 93 25.45 -14.04 11.46
CA ASN A 93 24.81 -14.98 12.37
C ASN A 93 23.56 -14.36 13.01
N ARG A 94 22.54 -15.18 13.30
CA ARG A 94 21.31 -14.77 14.01
C ARG A 94 21.58 -14.22 15.42
N LEU A 95 22.69 -14.59 16.06
CA LEU A 95 23.08 -14.06 17.37
C LEU A 95 23.27 -12.53 17.36
N ILE A 96 23.56 -11.92 16.21
CA ILE A 96 23.77 -10.47 16.11
C ILE A 96 22.53 -9.68 16.54
N TYR A 97 21.30 -10.18 16.31
CA TYR A 97 20.08 -9.49 16.70
C TYR A 97 19.93 -9.29 18.20
N ARG A 98 20.61 -10.13 19.01
CA ARG A 98 20.62 -10.03 20.46
C ARG A 98 21.79 -9.19 20.98
N TYR A 99 22.97 -9.35 20.39
CA TYR A 99 24.22 -8.81 20.92
C TYR A 99 24.82 -7.65 20.11
N TYR A 100 24.12 -7.12 19.10
CA TYR A 100 24.61 -6.06 18.21
C TYR A 100 25.25 -4.88 18.96
N GLN A 101 24.54 -4.31 19.93
CA GLN A 101 24.99 -3.10 20.65
C GLN A 101 26.28 -3.39 21.43
N LEU A 102 26.34 -4.54 22.10
CA LEU A 102 27.51 -4.96 22.86
C LEU A 102 28.71 -5.21 21.95
N LEU A 103 28.54 -5.99 20.87
CA LEU A 103 29.64 -6.34 19.97
C LEU A 103 30.23 -5.11 19.27
N MET A 104 29.39 -4.20 18.79
CA MET A 104 29.86 -2.98 18.14
C MET A 104 30.52 -2.01 19.14
N SER A 105 30.01 -1.90 20.37
CA SER A 105 30.67 -1.12 21.43
C SER A 105 32.01 -1.72 21.81
N LEU A 106 32.11 -3.05 21.97
CA LEU A 106 33.37 -3.73 22.27
C LEU A 106 34.40 -3.53 21.15
N LEU A 107 33.96 -3.55 19.88
CA LEU A 107 34.82 -3.24 18.74
C LEU A 107 35.38 -1.82 18.79
N ALA A 108 34.52 -0.82 19.02
CA ALA A 108 34.96 0.58 19.15
C ALA A 108 35.90 0.76 20.35
N PHE A 109 35.60 0.10 21.47
CA PHE A 109 36.43 0.12 22.66
C PHE A 109 37.81 -0.49 22.41
N ALA A 110 37.88 -1.68 21.79
CA ALA A 110 39.14 -2.34 21.43
C ALA A 110 39.98 -1.46 20.51
N ALA A 111 39.38 -0.89 19.46
CA ALA A 111 40.06 0.04 18.57
C ALA A 111 40.65 1.26 19.31
N GLY A 112 39.90 1.83 20.26
CA GLY A 112 40.38 2.92 21.12
C GLY A 112 41.55 2.48 22.02
N MET A 113 41.43 1.33 22.67
CA MET A 113 42.48 0.74 23.49
C MET A 113 43.75 0.43 22.70
N GLY A 114 43.63 -0.11 21.49
CA GLY A 114 44.77 -0.35 20.60
C GLY A 114 45.52 0.95 20.28
N ILE A 115 44.80 2.05 20.04
CA ILE A 115 45.43 3.37 19.81
C ILE A 115 46.09 3.92 21.06
N ILE A 116 45.43 3.82 22.23
CA ILE A 116 46.06 4.20 23.50
C ILE A 116 47.35 3.39 23.70
N TRP A 117 47.32 2.07 23.45
CA TRP A 117 48.50 1.22 23.56
C TRP A 117 49.61 1.61 22.59
N MET A 118 49.27 1.98 21.34
CA MET A 118 50.24 2.52 20.39
C MET A 118 50.90 3.81 20.90
N ILE A 119 50.14 4.68 21.58
CA ILE A 119 50.68 5.89 22.22
C ILE A 119 51.63 5.52 23.37
N LEU A 120 51.32 4.48 24.16
CA LEU A 120 52.17 4.04 25.29
C LEU A 120 53.57 3.60 24.85
N ILE A 121 53.66 2.93 23.71
CA ILE A 121 54.90 2.30 23.25
C ILE A 121 55.69 3.16 22.26
N SER A 122 55.17 4.33 21.87
CA SER A 122 55.78 5.21 20.88
C SER A 122 56.44 6.40 21.56
N ASP A 123 57.73 6.59 21.32
CA ASP A 123 58.45 7.77 21.81
C ASP A 123 58.02 9.06 21.10
N THR A 124 58.29 10.20 21.73
CA THR A 124 58.05 11.52 21.14
C THR A 124 59.11 11.83 20.08
N PRO A 125 58.76 12.48 18.95
CA PRO A 125 57.51 13.18 18.67
C PRO A 125 56.41 12.35 17.97
N GLY A 126 56.72 11.18 17.41
CA GLY A 126 55.79 10.39 16.59
C GLY A 126 54.53 9.93 17.33
N GLY A 127 54.67 9.55 18.61
CA GLY A 127 53.55 9.11 19.46
C GLY A 127 52.44 10.16 19.67
N ILE A 128 52.75 11.45 19.53
CA ILE A 128 51.82 12.56 19.79
C ILE A 128 50.66 12.56 18.79
N HIS A 129 50.90 12.11 17.55
CA HIS A 129 49.92 12.22 16.47
C HIS A 129 48.81 11.15 16.52
N TYR A 130 49.00 10.05 17.27
CA TYR A 130 48.01 8.98 17.37
C TYR A 130 46.70 9.40 18.06
N TYR A 131 46.66 10.54 18.78
CA TYR A 131 45.42 11.09 19.32
C TYR A 131 44.37 11.37 18.23
N ALA A 132 44.82 11.73 17.01
CA ALA A 132 43.91 11.92 15.87
C ALA A 132 43.18 10.62 15.50
N GLY A 133 43.81 9.47 15.74
CA GLY A 133 43.17 8.17 15.60
C GLY A 133 42.04 7.96 16.61
N LEU A 134 42.16 8.46 17.84
CA LEU A 134 41.07 8.40 18.84
C LEU A 134 39.88 9.25 18.41
N ILE A 135 40.10 10.41 17.76
CA ILE A 135 39.03 11.21 17.15
C ILE A 135 38.29 10.38 16.09
N LEU A 136 39.03 9.67 15.22
CA LEU A 136 38.41 8.81 14.22
C LEU A 136 37.61 7.66 14.84
N VAL A 137 38.09 7.05 15.93
CA VAL A 137 37.33 6.02 16.68
C VAL A 137 36.04 6.58 17.26
N ILE A 138 36.08 7.79 17.84
CA ILE A 138 34.88 8.49 18.35
C ILE A 138 33.87 8.72 17.21
N MET A 139 34.32 9.27 16.08
CA MET A 139 33.47 9.48 14.90
C MET A 139 32.90 8.16 14.36
N TYR A 140 33.71 7.11 14.37
CA TYR A 140 33.32 5.77 13.91
C TYR A 140 32.24 5.16 14.80
N ALA A 141 32.36 5.27 16.12
CA ALA A 141 31.39 4.79 17.09
C ALA A 141 30.03 5.50 16.98
N HIS A 142 30.04 6.84 16.83
CA HIS A 142 28.82 7.63 16.77
C HIS A 142 28.14 7.64 15.39
N GLY A 143 28.90 7.52 14.30
CA GLY A 143 28.37 7.66 12.94
C GLY A 143 28.22 6.33 12.18
N VAL A 144 29.27 5.49 12.20
CA VAL A 144 29.43 4.40 11.23
C VAL A 144 28.91 3.07 11.77
N LEU A 145 29.21 2.72 13.03
CA LEU A 145 28.83 1.44 13.62
C LEU A 145 27.33 1.33 13.97
N ARG A 146 26.56 2.42 13.83
CA ARG A 146 25.10 2.46 14.11
C ARG A 146 24.75 1.94 15.51
N ILE A 147 25.62 2.24 16.47
CA ILE A 147 25.42 1.98 17.89
C ILE A 147 24.38 2.97 18.42
N ARG A 148 23.58 2.58 19.42
CA ARG A 148 22.68 3.49 20.12
C ARG A 148 23.47 4.54 20.89
N PHE A 149 22.90 5.75 20.96
CA PHE A 149 23.47 6.92 21.61
C PHE A 149 24.07 6.62 22.99
N ILE A 150 23.33 5.96 23.89
CA ILE A 150 23.83 5.65 25.24
C ILE A 150 25.08 4.75 25.17
N TYR A 151 25.05 3.71 24.33
CA TYR A 151 26.16 2.75 24.23
C TYR A 151 27.39 3.41 23.60
N ALA A 152 27.21 4.21 22.54
CA ALA A 152 28.28 4.96 21.90
C ALA A 152 28.92 5.94 22.89
N SER A 153 28.10 6.74 23.57
CA SER A 153 28.55 7.76 24.53
C SER A 153 29.30 7.14 25.71
N LEU A 154 28.81 6.05 26.29
CA LEU A 154 29.51 5.35 27.37
C LEU A 154 30.86 4.81 26.88
N THR A 155 30.88 4.21 25.69
CA THR A 155 32.11 3.64 25.11
C THR A 155 33.17 4.73 24.90
N THR A 156 32.80 5.86 24.30
CA THR A 156 33.73 6.94 23.99
C THR A 156 34.19 7.71 25.23
N TRP A 157 33.32 7.92 26.23
CA TRP A 157 33.74 8.49 27.51
C TRP A 157 34.73 7.60 28.25
N ILE A 158 34.54 6.28 28.23
CA ILE A 158 35.51 5.35 28.83
C ILE A 158 36.86 5.44 28.10
N ILE A 159 36.88 5.49 26.76
CA ILE A 159 38.13 5.65 25.98
C ILE A 159 38.84 6.96 26.36
N ILE A 160 38.11 8.07 26.46
CA ILE A 160 38.68 9.37 26.84
C ILE A 160 39.25 9.31 28.26
N LEU A 161 38.50 8.75 29.22
CA LEU A 161 38.98 8.62 30.60
C LEU A 161 40.26 7.78 30.71
N LEU A 162 40.38 6.71 29.91
CA LEU A 162 41.60 5.89 29.87
C LEU A 162 42.78 6.62 29.23
N TYR A 163 42.52 7.44 28.21
CA TYR A 163 43.54 8.31 27.60
C TYR A 163 44.02 9.39 28.58
N GLU A 164 43.11 10.04 29.32
CA GLU A 164 43.46 11.03 30.34
C GLU A 164 44.22 10.41 31.52
N LEU A 165 43.79 9.22 31.97
CA LEU A 165 44.50 8.46 32.99
C LEU A 165 45.93 8.14 32.55
N TYR A 166 46.14 7.83 31.27
CA TYR A 166 47.48 7.63 30.73
C TYR A 166 48.33 8.89 30.82
N ILE A 167 47.83 10.04 30.34
CA ILE A 167 48.56 11.32 30.41
C ILE A 167 48.94 11.64 31.85
N PHE A 168 48.01 11.41 32.78
CA PHE A 168 48.22 11.68 34.19
C PHE A 168 49.34 10.83 34.79
N ILE A 169 49.41 9.55 34.43
CA ILE A 169 50.43 8.62 34.94
C ILE A 169 51.78 8.85 34.26
N ASN A 170 51.79 9.16 32.96
CA ASN A 170 53.02 9.28 32.16
C ASN A 170 53.31 10.74 31.79
N SER A 171 54.07 11.45 32.63
CA SER A 171 54.33 12.89 32.50
C SER A 171 55.28 13.30 31.35
N ASN A 172 55.55 12.42 30.40
CA ASN A 172 56.46 12.68 29.29
C ASN A 172 55.83 13.60 28.20
N MET A 173 54.52 13.81 28.22
CA MET A 173 53.86 14.73 27.28
C MET A 173 53.87 16.18 27.80
N PRO A 174 54.28 17.17 26.98
CA PRO A 174 54.13 18.58 27.31
C PRO A 174 52.69 18.94 27.65
N THR A 175 52.47 19.67 28.73
CA THR A 175 51.14 20.05 29.24
C THR A 175 50.28 20.77 28.20
N VAL A 176 50.88 21.61 27.36
CA VAL A 176 50.18 22.31 26.27
C VAL A 176 49.62 21.34 25.24
N ILE A 177 50.36 20.27 24.91
CA ILE A 177 49.91 19.24 23.95
C ILE A 177 48.81 18.39 24.58
N ALA A 178 48.96 18.01 25.86
CA ALA A 178 47.92 17.30 26.60
C ALA A 178 46.61 18.09 26.61
N LEU A 179 46.64 19.37 27.01
CA LEU A 179 45.46 20.26 27.02
C LEU A 179 44.81 20.37 25.64
N ASN A 180 45.61 20.52 24.59
CA ASN A 180 45.12 20.55 23.21
C ASN A 180 44.37 19.25 22.85
N ASN A 181 44.97 18.10 23.13
CA ASN A 181 44.39 16.81 22.79
C ASN A 181 43.10 16.55 23.59
N THR A 182 43.08 16.85 24.89
CA THR A 182 41.89 16.77 25.74
C THR A 182 40.76 17.63 25.19
N PHE A 183 41.05 18.88 24.80
CA PHE A 183 40.06 19.78 24.22
C PHE A 183 39.45 19.23 22.93
N PHE A 184 40.29 18.75 21.99
CA PHE A 184 39.80 18.21 20.73
C PHE A 184 39.05 16.88 20.89
N LEU A 185 39.50 15.98 21.77
CA LEU A 185 38.83 14.71 22.02
C LEU A 185 37.46 14.90 22.68
N THR A 186 37.39 15.73 23.71
CA THR A 186 36.13 16.06 24.38
C THR A 186 35.16 16.76 23.44
N SER A 187 35.65 17.71 22.63
CA SER A 187 34.83 18.41 21.62
C SER A 187 34.31 17.45 20.55
N ALA A 188 35.16 16.59 19.99
CA ALA A 188 34.77 15.58 19.02
C ALA A 188 33.73 14.61 19.59
N ASN A 189 33.88 14.23 20.86
CA ASN A 189 32.91 13.38 21.55
C ASN A 189 31.56 14.07 21.74
N LEU A 190 31.54 15.32 22.19
CA LEU A 190 30.30 16.09 22.34
C LEU A 190 29.57 16.26 21.01
N LEU A 191 30.30 16.54 19.92
CA LEU A 191 29.74 16.61 18.57
C LEU A 191 29.22 15.25 18.08
N GLY A 192 29.95 14.17 18.36
CA GLY A 192 29.51 12.80 18.06
C GLY A 192 28.25 12.40 18.85
N MET A 193 28.19 12.76 20.13
CA MET A 193 27.03 12.57 21.00
C MET A 193 25.80 13.31 20.46
N PHE A 194 25.94 14.59 20.12
CA PHE A 194 24.86 15.37 19.52
C PHE A 194 24.37 14.73 18.21
N SER A 195 25.31 14.34 17.33
CA SER A 195 25.00 13.72 16.04
C SER A 195 24.27 12.38 16.19
N SER A 196 24.77 11.50 17.07
CA SER A 196 24.18 10.18 17.32
C SER A 196 22.83 10.26 18.04
N TYR A 197 22.65 11.23 18.94
CA TYR A 197 21.37 11.53 19.57
C TYR A 197 20.33 11.91 18.51
N GLY A 198 20.66 12.88 17.64
CA GLY A 198 19.77 13.34 16.57
C GLY A 198 19.39 12.22 15.60
N LEU A 199 20.38 11.42 15.16
CA LEU A 199 20.15 10.27 14.29
C LEU A 199 19.24 9.22 14.94
N GLU A 200 19.47 8.86 16.21
CA GLU A 200 18.63 7.88 16.91
C GLU A 200 17.22 8.41 17.14
N TYR A 201 17.07 9.68 17.53
CA TYR A 201 15.77 10.32 17.67
C TYR A 201 14.97 10.30 16.35
N TYR A 202 15.63 10.64 15.24
CA TYR A 202 15.02 10.60 13.91
C TYR A 202 14.59 9.17 13.52
N MET A 203 15.47 8.18 13.68
CA MET A 203 15.16 6.78 13.36
C MET A 203 13.97 6.24 14.17
N ARG A 204 13.89 6.59 15.46
CA ARG A 204 12.76 6.20 16.32
C ARG A 204 11.45 6.87 15.91
N THR A 205 11.52 8.13 15.51
CA THR A 205 10.35 8.87 15.03
C THR A 205 9.83 8.30 13.71
N VAL A 206 10.72 8.00 12.77
CA VAL A 206 10.37 7.34 11.50
C VAL A 206 9.76 5.95 11.74
N PHE A 207 10.33 5.17 12.66
CA PHE A 207 9.76 3.88 13.05
C PHE A 207 8.32 4.02 13.58
N TRP A 208 8.07 5.00 14.45
CA TRP A 208 6.73 5.28 14.99
C TRP A 208 5.74 5.68 13.89
N GLN A 209 6.15 6.61 13.01
CA GLN A 209 5.32 7.07 11.89
C GLN A 209 5.01 5.93 10.91
N LYS A 210 5.98 5.07 10.61
CA LYS A 210 5.78 3.90 9.75
C LYS A 210 4.74 2.94 10.32
N ARG A 211 4.74 2.72 11.64
CA ARG A 211 3.69 1.92 12.29
C ARG A 211 2.33 2.59 12.19
N ALA A 212 2.25 3.90 12.46
CA ALA A 212 1.00 4.66 12.34
C ALA A 212 0.39 4.55 10.93
N LEU A 213 1.24 4.69 9.91
CA LEU A 213 0.83 4.64 8.51
C LEU A 213 0.34 3.25 8.13
N ASN A 214 1.05 2.19 8.54
CA ASN A 214 0.65 0.82 8.26
C ASN A 214 -0.70 0.46 8.92
N GLU A 215 -0.93 0.90 10.16
CA GLU A 215 -2.21 0.68 10.84
C GLU A 215 -3.36 1.41 10.14
N LYS A 216 -3.15 2.67 9.74
CA LYS A 216 -4.15 3.44 8.99
C LYS A 216 -4.44 2.84 7.62
N SER A 217 -3.40 2.37 6.92
CA SER A 217 -3.57 1.68 5.62
C SER A 217 -4.36 0.39 5.76
N ALA A 218 -4.11 -0.40 6.81
CA ALA A 218 -4.84 -1.64 7.06
C ALA A 218 -6.33 -1.37 7.34
N GLN A 219 -6.65 -0.32 8.11
CA GLN A 219 -8.04 0.09 8.36
C GLN A 219 -8.77 0.50 7.09
N LEU A 220 -8.12 1.31 6.23
CA LEU A 220 -8.71 1.74 4.96
C LEU A 220 -8.95 0.55 4.01
N MET A 221 -8.03 -0.41 3.97
CA MET A 221 -8.22 -1.63 3.18
C MET A 221 -9.37 -2.49 3.70
N GLU A 222 -9.52 -2.63 5.02
CA GLU A 222 -10.64 -3.37 5.63
C GLU A 222 -11.98 -2.71 5.31
N GLU A 223 -12.07 -1.38 5.41
CA GLU A 223 -13.26 -0.62 5.08
C GLU A 223 -13.63 -0.71 3.58
N HIS A 224 -12.63 -0.58 2.70
CA HIS A 224 -12.82 -0.73 1.26
C HIS A 224 -13.32 -2.12 0.89
N ASN A 225 -12.69 -3.18 1.42
CA ASN A 225 -13.09 -4.56 1.17
C ASN A 225 -14.51 -4.84 1.68
N ARG A 226 -14.86 -4.30 2.85
CA ARG A 226 -16.22 -4.42 3.37
C ARG A 226 -17.24 -3.79 2.41
N LYS A 227 -16.99 -2.56 1.95
CA LYS A 227 -17.90 -1.85 1.05
C LYS A 227 -18.02 -2.56 -0.31
N SER A 228 -16.90 -3.06 -0.85
CA SER A 228 -16.90 -3.82 -2.10
C SER A 228 -17.69 -5.12 -1.95
N ASN A 229 -17.53 -5.85 -0.84
CA ASN A 229 -18.33 -7.06 -0.57
C ASN A 229 -19.84 -6.76 -0.43
N GLU A 230 -20.21 -5.64 0.19
CA GLU A 230 -21.61 -5.19 0.28
C GLU A 230 -22.19 -4.89 -1.12
N LEU A 231 -21.42 -4.25 -2.01
CA LEU A 231 -21.84 -3.98 -3.39
C LEU A 231 -21.91 -5.25 -4.24
N GLU A 232 -20.97 -6.18 -4.07
CA GLU A 232 -20.98 -7.47 -4.75
C GLU A 232 -22.19 -8.31 -4.33
N ALA A 233 -22.58 -8.30 -3.05
CA ALA A 233 -23.81 -8.96 -2.62
C ALA A 233 -25.06 -8.39 -3.34
N VAL A 234 -25.13 -7.06 -3.50
CA VAL A 234 -26.22 -6.41 -4.25
C VAL A 234 -26.18 -6.77 -5.74
N ARG A 235 -24.99 -6.83 -6.35
CA ARG A 235 -24.80 -7.30 -7.74
C ARG A 235 -25.38 -8.70 -7.92
N GLN A 236 -25.04 -9.63 -7.04
CA GLN A 236 -25.49 -11.02 -7.13
C GLN A 236 -27.03 -11.12 -7.02
N ILE A 237 -27.65 -10.30 -6.17
CA ILE A 237 -29.12 -10.21 -6.09
C ILE A 237 -29.70 -9.70 -7.41
N GLN A 238 -29.16 -8.62 -7.98
CA GLN A 238 -29.64 -8.07 -9.25
C GLN A 238 -29.52 -9.09 -10.40
N LEU A 239 -28.36 -9.75 -10.51
CA LEU A 239 -28.13 -10.77 -11.54
C LEU A 239 -29.05 -11.97 -11.37
N ALA A 240 -29.35 -12.38 -10.13
CA ALA A 240 -30.29 -13.46 -9.84
C ALA A 240 -31.75 -13.12 -10.20
N MET A 241 -32.11 -11.82 -10.23
CA MET A 241 -33.45 -11.36 -10.64
C MET A 241 -33.65 -11.36 -12.16
N LEU A 242 -32.56 -11.27 -12.93
CA LEU A 242 -32.63 -11.39 -14.39
C LEU A 242 -32.92 -12.84 -14.81
N PRO A 243 -33.50 -13.07 -16.00
CA PRO A 243 -33.76 -14.42 -16.49
C PRO A 243 -32.49 -15.29 -16.48
N GLN A 244 -32.52 -16.37 -15.69
CA GLN A 244 -31.39 -17.32 -15.62
C GLN A 244 -31.36 -18.28 -16.81
N ARG A 245 -32.47 -18.40 -17.53
CA ARG A 245 -32.64 -19.25 -18.70
C ARG A 245 -33.49 -18.51 -19.71
N ILE A 246 -33.08 -18.62 -20.97
CA ILE A 246 -33.87 -18.15 -22.09
C ILE A 246 -35.06 -19.12 -22.25
N PRO A 247 -36.31 -18.62 -22.36
CA PRO A 247 -37.47 -19.49 -22.52
C PRO A 247 -37.42 -20.21 -23.87
N VAL A 248 -37.92 -21.44 -23.92
CA VAL A 248 -38.08 -22.19 -25.16
C VAL A 248 -39.40 -21.78 -25.80
N HIS A 249 -39.36 -21.41 -27.08
CA HIS A 249 -40.54 -21.09 -27.88
C HIS A 249 -40.59 -21.97 -29.13
N PRO A 250 -41.76 -22.50 -29.56
CA PRO A 250 -41.84 -23.42 -30.70
C PRO A 250 -41.41 -22.80 -32.04
N GLU A 251 -41.67 -21.51 -32.22
CA GLU A 251 -41.48 -20.80 -33.50
C GLU A 251 -40.40 -19.71 -33.47
N ILE A 252 -39.80 -19.43 -32.30
CA ILE A 252 -38.90 -18.28 -32.10
C ILE A 252 -37.62 -18.76 -31.42
N GLU A 253 -36.48 -18.48 -32.03
CA GLU A 253 -35.18 -18.65 -31.39
C GLU A 253 -34.79 -17.36 -30.66
N LEU A 254 -34.40 -17.48 -29.39
CA LEU A 254 -34.05 -16.36 -28.53
C LEU A 254 -32.58 -16.46 -28.10
N SER A 255 -31.88 -15.33 -28.16
CA SER A 255 -30.49 -15.21 -27.72
C SER A 255 -30.26 -13.87 -27.04
N VAL A 256 -29.49 -13.87 -25.95
CA VAL A 256 -29.16 -12.66 -25.17
C VAL A 256 -27.72 -12.69 -24.72
N SER A 257 -27.08 -11.53 -24.74
CA SER A 257 -25.78 -11.29 -24.12
C SER A 257 -25.83 -9.96 -23.38
N MET A 258 -25.41 -9.97 -22.10
CA MET A 258 -25.31 -8.76 -21.27
C MET A 258 -23.98 -8.76 -20.54
N LYS A 259 -23.25 -7.65 -20.61
CA LYS A 259 -21.97 -7.47 -19.93
C LYS A 259 -21.93 -6.10 -19.25
N THR A 260 -22.09 -6.10 -17.93
CA THR A 260 -22.12 -4.87 -17.13
C THR A 260 -20.71 -4.29 -16.95
N ALA A 261 -20.60 -2.96 -17.06
CA ALA A 261 -19.32 -2.23 -16.92
C ALA A 261 -18.90 -1.99 -15.45
N SER A 262 -19.87 -1.95 -14.53
CA SER A 262 -19.71 -1.64 -13.10
C SER A 262 -20.08 -2.83 -12.21
N GLU A 263 -19.80 -2.71 -10.91
CA GLU A 263 -20.21 -3.69 -9.88
C GLU A 263 -21.73 -3.94 -9.93
N ILE A 264 -22.59 -2.92 -10.12
CA ILE A 264 -24.05 -3.07 -10.31
C ILE A 264 -24.42 -2.38 -11.63
N GLY A 265 -25.13 -3.09 -12.53
CA GLY A 265 -25.41 -2.63 -13.89
C GLY A 265 -26.72 -1.86 -14.03
N GLY A 266 -26.83 -1.04 -15.09
CA GLY A 266 -28.07 -0.37 -15.51
C GLY A 266 -28.87 -1.14 -16.56
N ASP A 267 -28.22 -2.06 -17.28
CA ASP A 267 -28.85 -2.89 -18.30
C ASP A 267 -29.89 -3.84 -17.70
N TYR A 268 -30.96 -4.06 -18.47
CA TYR A 268 -32.07 -4.92 -18.14
C TYR A 268 -32.58 -5.66 -19.37
N TYR A 269 -32.95 -6.91 -19.18
CA TYR A 269 -33.73 -7.67 -20.16
C TYR A 269 -34.65 -8.64 -19.44
N ASP A 270 -35.78 -8.97 -20.06
CA ASP A 270 -36.72 -9.95 -19.52
C ASP A 270 -37.64 -10.54 -20.59
N PHE A 271 -38.18 -11.72 -20.31
CA PHE A 271 -39.07 -12.46 -21.21
C PHE A 271 -40.20 -13.14 -20.43
N HIS A 272 -41.36 -13.22 -21.05
CA HIS A 272 -42.50 -13.99 -20.57
C HIS A 272 -43.18 -14.68 -21.77
N VAL A 273 -43.40 -15.98 -21.67
CA VAL A 273 -44.16 -16.76 -22.66
C VAL A 273 -45.48 -17.15 -22.01
N SER A 274 -46.59 -16.68 -22.58
CA SER A 274 -47.94 -17.00 -22.10
C SER A 274 -48.40 -18.39 -22.58
N GLU A 275 -49.44 -18.95 -21.95
CA GLU A 275 -49.96 -20.28 -22.27
C GLU A 275 -50.46 -20.40 -23.73
N ASP A 276 -50.88 -19.29 -24.33
CA ASP A 276 -51.32 -19.22 -25.73
C ASP A 276 -50.18 -19.07 -26.74
N GLY A 277 -48.92 -19.18 -26.30
CA GLY A 277 -47.74 -19.00 -27.12
C GLY A 277 -47.32 -17.54 -27.35
N THR A 278 -47.98 -16.56 -26.73
CA THR A 278 -47.57 -15.16 -26.87
C THR A 278 -46.24 -14.91 -26.16
N LEU A 279 -45.23 -14.44 -26.89
CA LEU A 279 -43.95 -14.01 -26.32
C LEU A 279 -43.99 -12.50 -26.04
N THR A 280 -43.82 -12.10 -24.78
CA THR A 280 -43.58 -10.71 -24.38
C THR A 280 -42.14 -10.56 -23.92
N PHE A 281 -41.43 -9.56 -24.41
CA PHE A 281 -40.03 -9.31 -24.06
C PHE A 281 -39.78 -7.83 -23.78
N ALA A 282 -38.75 -7.55 -22.98
CA ALA A 282 -38.27 -6.19 -22.75
C ALA A 282 -36.74 -6.14 -22.74
N VAL A 283 -36.20 -5.05 -23.25
CA VAL A 283 -34.77 -4.70 -23.18
C VAL A 283 -34.69 -3.24 -22.77
N GLY A 284 -33.78 -2.89 -21.89
CA GLY A 284 -33.61 -1.49 -21.52
C GLY A 284 -32.33 -1.21 -20.76
N ASP A 285 -32.08 0.07 -20.53
CA ASP A 285 -30.92 0.54 -19.79
C ASP A 285 -31.28 1.74 -18.91
N ALA A 286 -30.90 1.63 -17.64
CA ALA A 286 -31.05 2.69 -16.66
C ALA A 286 -29.86 3.65 -16.73
N THR A 287 -30.14 4.95 -16.82
CA THR A 287 -29.10 5.97 -16.86
C THR A 287 -28.20 5.89 -15.63
N GLY A 288 -26.89 5.86 -15.85
CA GLY A 288 -25.87 5.82 -14.79
C GLY A 288 -25.42 4.40 -14.45
N HIS A 289 -24.83 4.22 -13.27
CA HIS A 289 -24.30 2.93 -12.85
C HIS A 289 -24.30 2.80 -11.31
N GLY A 290 -24.12 1.58 -10.80
CA GLY A 290 -24.07 1.32 -9.37
C GLY A 290 -25.44 1.11 -8.73
N ALA A 291 -25.53 1.27 -7.41
CA ALA A 291 -26.71 0.90 -6.63
C ALA A 291 -28.01 1.62 -7.07
N GLN A 292 -27.91 2.86 -7.53
CA GLN A 292 -29.05 3.63 -8.01
C GLN A 292 -29.64 3.09 -9.32
N ALA A 293 -28.79 2.76 -10.29
CA ALA A 293 -29.21 2.12 -11.54
C ALA A 293 -29.78 0.72 -11.26
N GLY A 294 -29.17 -0.02 -10.33
CA GLY A 294 -29.70 -1.33 -9.90
C GLY A 294 -31.09 -1.26 -9.26
N ALA A 295 -31.39 -0.19 -8.52
CA ALA A 295 -32.73 0.04 -7.98
C ALA A 295 -33.77 0.29 -9.09
N MET A 296 -33.41 1.04 -10.14
CA MET A 296 -34.27 1.23 -11.31
C MET A 296 -34.55 -0.09 -12.03
N VAL A 297 -33.51 -0.89 -12.28
CA VAL A 297 -33.64 -2.23 -12.90
C VAL A 297 -34.56 -3.12 -12.07
N THR A 298 -34.41 -3.12 -10.74
CA THR A 298 -35.24 -3.92 -9.82
C THR A 298 -36.70 -3.49 -9.88
N ALA A 299 -36.98 -2.18 -9.90
CA ALA A 299 -38.33 -1.65 -10.02
C ALA A 299 -38.95 -2.01 -11.38
N THR A 300 -38.20 -1.84 -12.48
CA THR A 300 -38.64 -2.22 -13.83
C THR A 300 -38.92 -3.73 -13.93
N LYS A 301 -38.07 -4.58 -13.34
CA LYS A 301 -38.29 -6.04 -13.25
C LYS A 301 -39.61 -6.38 -12.59
N PHE A 302 -39.88 -5.75 -11.44
CA PHE A 302 -41.12 -5.96 -10.71
C PHE A 302 -42.34 -5.53 -11.53
N LEU A 303 -42.26 -4.36 -12.16
CA LEU A 303 -43.33 -3.84 -13.02
C LEU A 303 -43.58 -4.76 -14.21
N PHE A 304 -42.52 -5.17 -14.91
CA PHE A 304 -42.62 -6.07 -16.06
C PHE A 304 -43.28 -7.39 -15.66
N SER A 305 -42.78 -8.04 -14.61
CA SER A 305 -43.26 -9.38 -14.20
C SER A 305 -44.74 -9.41 -13.81
N ASN A 306 -45.30 -8.31 -13.31
CA ASN A 306 -46.68 -8.26 -12.83
C ASN A 306 -47.68 -7.68 -13.84
N TYR A 307 -47.24 -6.80 -14.75
CA TYR A 307 -48.14 -6.03 -15.59
C TYR A 307 -47.94 -6.29 -17.09
N ALA A 308 -46.71 -6.47 -17.55
CA ALA A 308 -46.41 -6.60 -18.98
C ALA A 308 -47.11 -7.80 -19.67
N PRO A 309 -47.30 -8.97 -19.05
CA PRO A 309 -48.03 -10.08 -19.66
C PRO A 309 -49.53 -9.84 -19.85
N HIS A 310 -50.14 -8.93 -19.08
CA HIS A 310 -51.59 -8.84 -18.94
C HIS A 310 -52.18 -7.53 -19.49
N GLN A 311 -51.34 -6.55 -19.83
CA GLN A 311 -51.76 -5.23 -20.30
C GLN A 311 -51.39 -4.98 -21.76
N ASP A 312 -51.94 -3.94 -22.37
CA ASP A 312 -51.40 -3.40 -23.61
C ASP A 312 -49.98 -2.84 -23.37
N ILE A 313 -49.09 -2.96 -24.36
CA ILE A 313 -47.68 -2.55 -24.21
C ILE A 313 -47.51 -1.03 -24.00
N VAL A 314 -48.42 -0.21 -24.54
CA VAL A 314 -48.44 1.24 -24.32
C VAL A 314 -48.91 1.54 -22.89
N GLU A 315 -50.00 0.91 -22.46
CA GLU A 315 -50.54 1.05 -21.10
C GLU A 315 -49.49 0.68 -20.04
N PHE A 316 -48.73 -0.40 -20.30
CA PHE A 316 -47.60 -0.79 -19.47
C PHE A 316 -46.53 0.31 -19.38
N LEU A 317 -46.08 0.88 -20.50
CA LEU A 317 -45.04 1.91 -20.50
C LEU A 317 -45.49 3.16 -19.74
N GLU A 318 -46.73 3.60 -19.93
CA GLU A 318 -47.30 4.73 -19.20
C GLU A 318 -47.38 4.45 -17.69
N GLY A 319 -47.89 3.28 -17.33
CA GLY A 319 -47.99 2.83 -15.94
C GLY A 319 -46.63 2.72 -15.26
N ALA A 320 -45.66 2.11 -15.94
CA ALA A 320 -44.30 1.96 -15.46
C ALA A 320 -43.62 3.33 -15.29
N SER A 321 -43.78 4.24 -16.25
CA SER A 321 -43.20 5.57 -16.16
C SER A 321 -43.80 6.36 -14.98
N ARG A 322 -45.13 6.31 -14.79
CA ARG A 322 -45.79 6.93 -13.62
C ARG A 322 -45.27 6.34 -12.30
N ALA A 323 -45.14 5.01 -12.22
CA ALA A 323 -44.64 4.35 -11.02
C ALA A 323 -43.20 4.77 -10.70
N LEU A 324 -42.33 4.83 -11.70
CA LEU A 324 -40.92 5.25 -11.53
C LEU A 324 -40.81 6.73 -11.14
N ILE A 325 -41.64 7.62 -11.70
CA ILE A 325 -41.72 9.04 -11.26
C ILE A 325 -42.10 9.12 -9.77
N GLN A 326 -43.05 8.30 -9.32
CA GLN A 326 -43.49 8.29 -7.92
C GLN A 326 -42.42 7.80 -6.94
N MET A 327 -41.44 7.01 -7.39
CA MET A 327 -40.29 6.63 -6.56
C MET A 327 -39.37 7.80 -6.21
N ARG A 328 -39.50 8.95 -6.90
CA ARG A 328 -38.73 10.18 -6.66
C ARG A 328 -37.21 9.98 -6.67
N LEU A 329 -36.73 9.12 -7.56
CA LEU A 329 -35.30 8.89 -7.79
C LEU A 329 -34.74 10.03 -8.67
N PRO A 330 -33.91 10.95 -8.12
CA PRO A 330 -33.50 12.13 -8.85
C PRO A 330 -32.52 11.79 -9.98
N ARG A 331 -32.76 12.35 -11.18
CA ARG A 331 -31.88 12.24 -12.36
C ARG A 331 -31.62 10.79 -12.81
N LEU A 332 -32.56 9.90 -12.55
CA LEU A 332 -32.51 8.50 -12.98
C LEU A 332 -33.69 8.24 -13.92
N TYR A 333 -33.36 7.71 -15.10
CA TYR A 333 -34.31 7.38 -16.14
C TYR A 333 -34.05 5.95 -16.63
N MET A 334 -35.04 5.31 -17.22
CA MET A 334 -34.90 3.99 -17.81
C MET A 334 -35.30 4.06 -19.28
N THR A 335 -34.35 3.80 -20.17
CA THR A 335 -34.69 3.49 -21.55
C THR A 335 -35.25 2.08 -21.62
N LEU A 336 -36.31 1.85 -22.39
CA LEU A 336 -36.93 0.54 -22.49
C LEU A 336 -37.56 0.34 -23.86
N ALA A 337 -37.37 -0.82 -24.46
CA ALA A 337 -38.21 -1.35 -25.53
C ALA A 337 -38.99 -2.54 -24.97
N ILE A 338 -40.28 -2.59 -25.28
CA ILE A 338 -41.15 -3.72 -24.96
C ILE A 338 -41.80 -4.20 -26.24
N GLY A 339 -41.76 -5.51 -26.46
CA GLY A 339 -42.37 -6.14 -27.63
C GLY A 339 -43.22 -7.33 -27.24
N ARG A 340 -44.22 -7.63 -28.08
CA ARG A 340 -45.10 -8.78 -27.99
C ARG A 340 -45.23 -9.43 -29.36
N ILE A 341 -44.95 -10.73 -29.44
CA ILE A 341 -45.07 -11.50 -30.68
C ILE A 341 -46.17 -12.54 -30.51
N LYS A 342 -47.12 -12.51 -31.46
CA LYS A 342 -48.20 -13.50 -31.59
C LYS A 342 -48.57 -13.65 -33.06
N ASP A 343 -48.75 -14.88 -33.53
CA ASP A 343 -49.20 -15.19 -34.89
C ASP A 343 -48.39 -14.46 -35.99
N SER A 344 -47.06 -14.46 -35.86
CA SER A 344 -46.12 -13.73 -36.76
C SER A 344 -46.31 -12.20 -36.83
N ILE A 345 -47.00 -11.61 -35.85
CA ILE A 345 -47.16 -10.16 -35.72
C ILE A 345 -46.41 -9.71 -34.46
N LEU A 346 -45.47 -8.78 -34.65
CA LEU A 346 -44.79 -8.06 -33.57
C LEU A 346 -45.53 -6.75 -33.28
N GLU A 347 -46.00 -6.59 -32.05
CA GLU A 347 -46.30 -5.29 -31.46
C GLU A 347 -45.06 -4.80 -30.72
N ILE A 348 -44.56 -3.60 -31.01
CA ILE A 348 -43.41 -3.04 -30.29
C ILE A 348 -43.58 -1.56 -29.98
N ALA A 349 -43.18 -1.17 -28.77
CA ALA A 349 -43.13 0.22 -28.32
C ALA A 349 -41.80 0.48 -27.61
N GLY A 350 -41.37 1.74 -27.55
CA GLY A 350 -40.16 2.08 -26.82
C GLY A 350 -40.23 3.44 -26.13
N ALA A 351 -39.39 3.56 -25.12
CA ALA A 351 -39.19 4.70 -24.26
C ALA A 351 -37.70 5.07 -24.30
N GLY A 352 -37.25 5.72 -25.37
CA GLY A 352 -35.88 6.23 -25.49
C GLY A 352 -34.77 5.22 -25.80
N LEU A 353 -35.09 3.94 -26.07
CA LEU A 353 -34.12 2.94 -26.53
C LEU A 353 -33.82 3.12 -28.04
N PRO A 354 -32.62 2.75 -28.54
CA PRO A 354 -32.34 2.69 -29.97
C PRO A 354 -33.38 1.91 -30.81
N PRO A 355 -33.45 2.15 -32.14
CA PRO A 355 -34.35 1.46 -33.04
C PRO A 355 -34.22 -0.07 -32.98
N LEU A 356 -35.33 -0.78 -33.22
CA LEU A 356 -35.29 -2.21 -33.49
C LEU A 356 -34.70 -2.42 -34.90
N LEU A 357 -33.71 -3.30 -35.01
CA LEU A 357 -33.19 -3.75 -36.29
C LEU A 357 -33.86 -5.06 -36.69
N ILE A 358 -34.34 -5.16 -37.94
CA ILE A 358 -34.94 -6.37 -38.49
C ILE A 358 -34.17 -6.76 -39.75
N PHE A 359 -33.48 -7.88 -39.74
CA PHE A 359 -32.95 -8.49 -40.95
C PHE A 359 -34.04 -9.35 -41.60
N ARG A 360 -34.39 -9.02 -42.85
CA ARG A 360 -35.40 -9.71 -43.65
C ARG A 360 -34.75 -10.83 -44.45
N GLU A 361 -35.06 -12.08 -44.15
CA GLU A 361 -34.45 -13.24 -44.83
C GLU A 361 -34.77 -13.24 -46.33
N ASN A 362 -36.02 -12.91 -46.68
CA ASN A 362 -36.50 -12.94 -48.06
C ASN A 362 -35.82 -11.90 -48.98
N THR A 363 -35.31 -10.80 -48.42
CA THR A 363 -34.73 -9.70 -49.21
C THR A 363 -33.25 -9.49 -48.93
N GLY A 364 -32.72 -10.02 -47.83
CA GLY A 364 -31.35 -9.79 -47.38
C GLY A 364 -31.08 -8.37 -46.87
N ILE A 365 -32.13 -7.59 -46.57
CA ILE A 365 -32.03 -6.18 -46.16
C ILE A 365 -32.28 -6.04 -44.65
N VAL A 366 -31.57 -5.10 -44.02
CA VAL A 366 -31.84 -4.67 -42.64
C VAL A 366 -32.76 -3.44 -42.64
N GLU A 367 -33.90 -3.56 -41.98
CA GLU A 367 -34.86 -2.49 -41.73
C GLU A 367 -34.69 -1.95 -40.30
N GLU A 368 -34.71 -0.62 -40.16
CA GLU A 368 -34.73 0.04 -38.85
C GLU A 368 -36.15 0.49 -38.49
N ILE A 369 -36.65 0.04 -37.34
CA ILE A 369 -37.95 0.44 -36.80
C ILE A 369 -37.72 1.41 -35.64
N PRO A 370 -37.81 2.73 -35.87
CA PRO A 370 -37.57 3.72 -34.83
C PRO A 370 -38.67 3.65 -33.75
N LEU A 371 -38.22 3.48 -32.52
CA LEU A 371 -39.06 3.44 -31.33
C LEU A 371 -39.17 4.86 -30.75
N LYS A 372 -40.37 5.45 -30.77
CA LYS A 372 -40.61 6.81 -30.29
C LYS A 372 -41.14 6.78 -28.85
N GLY A 373 -40.49 7.53 -27.97
CA GLY A 373 -40.95 7.75 -26.61
C GLY A 373 -39.87 8.38 -25.73
N ILE A 374 -40.28 9.02 -24.65
CA ILE A 374 -39.37 9.59 -23.64
C ILE A 374 -38.97 8.47 -22.66
N PRO A 375 -37.71 8.39 -22.21
CA PRO A 375 -37.30 7.44 -21.17
C PRO A 375 -38.27 7.41 -19.98
N LEU A 376 -38.50 6.21 -19.42
CA LEU A 376 -39.34 6.05 -18.24
C LEU A 376 -38.76 6.85 -17.07
N GLY A 377 -39.62 7.45 -16.24
CA GLY A 377 -39.19 8.38 -15.19
C GLY A 377 -39.04 9.83 -15.67
N GLY A 378 -39.13 10.08 -16.99
CA GLY A 378 -39.11 11.42 -17.59
C GLY A 378 -40.48 12.11 -17.59
N TYR A 379 -40.48 13.45 -17.68
CA TYR A 379 -41.70 14.24 -17.89
C TYR A 379 -42.17 14.11 -19.35
N GLY A 380 -43.47 13.81 -19.57
CA GLY A 380 -44.05 13.59 -20.90
C GLY A 380 -44.32 12.12 -21.24
N SER A 381 -44.59 11.28 -20.24
CA SER A 381 -44.84 9.84 -20.37
C SER A 381 -46.21 9.43 -20.95
N GLU A 382 -46.94 10.38 -21.52
CA GLU A 382 -48.29 10.21 -22.11
C GLU A 382 -48.23 9.98 -23.64
N PHE A 383 -47.03 9.86 -24.21
CA PHE A 383 -46.80 9.88 -25.66
C PHE A 383 -46.09 8.62 -26.19
N TYR A 384 -46.34 7.46 -25.58
CA TYR A 384 -45.81 6.19 -26.10
C TYR A 384 -46.65 5.72 -27.30
N GLN A 385 -45.99 5.22 -28.34
CA GLN A 385 -46.65 4.73 -29.55
C GLN A 385 -46.18 3.31 -29.84
N LYS A 386 -47.14 2.40 -30.03
CA LYS A 386 -46.84 1.05 -30.53
C LYS A 386 -46.83 1.00 -32.04
N ARG A 387 -45.99 0.12 -32.58
CA ARG A 387 -45.93 -0.24 -34.00
C ARG A 387 -46.26 -1.70 -34.16
N MET A 388 -46.94 -2.00 -35.26
CA MET A 388 -47.26 -3.36 -35.69
C MET A 388 -46.33 -3.70 -36.85
N VAL A 389 -45.63 -4.83 -36.75
CA VAL A 389 -44.71 -5.31 -37.80
C VAL A 389 -45.05 -6.76 -38.11
N ASN A 390 -45.31 -7.05 -39.38
CA ASN A 390 -45.46 -8.43 -39.85
C ASN A 390 -44.08 -9.07 -39.96
N LEU A 391 -43.94 -10.28 -39.41
CA LEU A 391 -42.73 -11.08 -39.44
C LEU A 391 -42.90 -12.24 -40.43
N SER A 392 -41.82 -12.63 -41.08
CA SER A 392 -41.76 -13.82 -41.93
C SER A 392 -40.80 -14.85 -41.32
N GLY A 393 -40.97 -16.12 -41.67
CA GLY A 393 -40.03 -17.17 -41.25
C GLY A 393 -38.60 -16.85 -41.73
N GLY A 394 -37.64 -16.91 -40.81
CA GLY A 394 -36.23 -16.57 -41.06
C GLY A 394 -35.84 -15.13 -40.69
N ASP A 395 -36.81 -14.22 -40.46
CA ASP A 395 -36.50 -12.85 -40.04
C ASP A 395 -35.78 -12.82 -38.69
N SER A 396 -34.74 -12.00 -38.57
CA SER A 396 -33.95 -11.85 -37.33
C SER A 396 -34.13 -10.46 -36.73
N LEU A 397 -34.42 -10.41 -35.43
CA LEU A 397 -34.68 -9.17 -34.70
C LEU A 397 -33.54 -8.88 -33.73
N VAL A 398 -33.05 -7.64 -33.72
CA VAL A 398 -31.97 -7.21 -32.83
C VAL A 398 -32.36 -5.92 -32.09
N LEU A 399 -32.31 -6.00 -30.76
CA LEU A 399 -32.37 -4.86 -29.86
C LEU A 399 -31.04 -4.73 -29.12
N MET A 400 -30.62 -3.49 -28.87
CA MET A 400 -29.37 -3.19 -28.18
C MET A 400 -29.54 -1.97 -27.27
N THR A 401 -28.79 -1.97 -26.17
CA THR A 401 -28.58 -0.79 -25.33
C THR A 401 -27.41 0.03 -25.88
N ASP A 402 -27.18 1.22 -25.35
CA ASP A 402 -26.13 2.14 -25.81
C ASP A 402 -24.70 1.69 -25.46
N GLY A 403 -24.55 0.57 -24.75
CA GLY A 403 -23.27 -0.01 -24.33
C GLY A 403 -22.54 -0.86 -25.37
N PHE A 404 -23.11 -1.07 -26.56
CA PHE A 404 -22.46 -1.81 -27.66
C PHE A 404 -21.62 -0.84 -28.53
N PRO A 405 -20.32 -1.16 -28.80
CA PRO A 405 -19.38 -0.25 -29.45
C PRO A 405 -19.64 0.02 -30.94
#